data_AF-A0A931L191-F1
#
_entry.id   AF-A0A931L191-F1
#
_cell.length_a   1.000
_cell.length_b   1.000
_cell.length_c   1.000
_cell.angle_alpha   90.00
_cell.angle_beta   90.00
_cell.angle_gamma   90.00
#
_symmetry.space_group_name_H-M   'P 1'
#
loop_
_entity.id
_entity.type
_entity.pdbx_description
1 polymer ?
#
loop_
_entity_poly.entity_id
_entity_poly.type
_entity_poly.pdbx_seq_one_letter_code
_entity_poly.pdbx_strand_id
1 'polypeptide(L)' 'MTESKSPSQMRLALAQFLFAQKVDIEGLYNALGADIAEADAEAVSHMAGVIDGMNLAAAKIRTHGVDEWAKHI' A
#
# COMPACT_ATOMS: atom_id res chain seq x y z
N MET A 1 -7.49 -26.48 3.89
CA MET A 1 -6.19 -25.93 4.31
C MET A 1 -6.21 -24.46 3.99
N THR A 2 -5.98 -23.58 4.97
CA THR A 2 -5.85 -22.15 4.71
C THR A 2 -4.52 -21.96 4.01
N GLU A 3 -4.52 -21.67 2.71
CA GLU A 3 -3.28 -21.34 2.00
C GLU A 3 -2.63 -20.15 2.72
N SER A 4 -1.43 -20.38 3.27
CA SER A 4 -0.63 -19.33 3.88
C SER A 4 -0.19 -18.38 2.77
N LYS A 5 -0.65 -17.12 2.85
CA LYS A 5 -0.27 -16.08 1.89
C LYS A 5 1.25 -15.98 1.81
N SER A 6 1.78 -15.80 0.59
CA SER A 6 3.20 -15.51 0.41
C SER A 6 3.57 -14.19 1.10
N PRO A 7 4.85 -13.95 1.42
CA PRO A 7 5.29 -12.67 1.97
C PRO A 7 4.86 -11.47 1.12
N SER A 8 4.94 -11.58 -0.22
CA SER A 8 4.49 -10.51 -1.13
C SER A 8 2.99 -10.26 -1.05
N GLN A 9 2.17 -11.32 -0.96
CA GLN A 9 0.72 -11.21 -0.78
C GLN A 9 0.36 -10.58 0.57
N MET A 10 1.10 -10.88 1.63
CA MET A 10 0.91 -10.23 2.94
C MET A 10 1.26 -8.75 2.90
N ARG A 11 2.39 -8.37 2.28
CA ARG A 11 2.78 -6.96 2.09
C ARG A 11 1.71 -6.19 1.31
N LEU A 12 1.17 -6.79 0.24
CA LEU A 12 0.10 -6.17 -0.56
C LEU A 12 -1.18 -5.98 0.25
N ALA A 13 -1.62 -6.99 1.01
CA ALA A 13 -2.79 -6.88 1.87
C ALA A 13 -2.62 -5.81 2.96
N LEU A 14 -1.43 -5.72 3.56
CA LEU A 14 -1.12 -4.69 4.56
C LEU A 14 -1.11 -3.29 3.94
N ALA A 15 -0.48 -3.10 2.78
CA ALA A 15 -0.49 -1.82 2.07
C ALA A 15 -1.91 -1.35 1.72
N GLN A 16 -2.78 -2.27 1.26
CA GLN A 16 -4.19 -1.98 1.00
C GLN A 16 -4.94 -1.56 2.27
N PHE A 17 -4.67 -2.22 3.40
CA PHE A 17 -5.24 -1.87 4.69
C PHE A 17 -4.82 -0.46 5.12
N LEU A 18 -3.52 -0.17 5.06
CA LEU A 18 -2.95 1.15 5.40
C LEU A 18 -3.58 2.26 4.56
N PHE A 19 -3.67 2.07 3.24
CA PHE A 19 -4.35 2.99 2.34
C PHE A 19 -5.82 3.21 2.73
N ALA A 20 -6.58 2.15 2.99
CA ALA A 20 -7.99 2.24 3.34
C ALA A 20 -8.24 2.98 4.67
N GLN A 21 -7.33 2.83 5.63
CA GLN A 21 -7.39 3.51 6.93
C GLN A 21 -6.72 4.89 6.94
N LYS A 22 -6.15 5.33 5.81
CA LYS A 22 -5.37 6.58 5.70
C LYS A 22 -4.22 6.65 6.71
N VAL A 23 -3.56 5.50 6.93
CA VAL A 23 -2.36 5.38 7.76
C VAL A 23 -1.17 5.24 6.82
N ASP A 24 -0.13 6.04 7.03
CA ASP A 24 1.13 5.89 6.31
C ASP A 24 1.99 4.80 6.96
N ILE A 25 3.01 4.34 6.22
CA ILE A 25 3.87 3.26 6.70
C ILE A 25 4.70 3.72 7.91
N GLU A 26 5.16 4.96 7.92
CA GLU A 26 5.91 5.54 9.04
C GLU A 26 5.04 5.61 10.31
N GLY A 27 3.79 6.03 10.20
CA GLY A 27 2.82 6.04 11.30
C GLY A 27 2.52 4.66 11.86
N LEU A 28 2.50 3.61 11.02
CA LEU A 28 2.40 2.22 11.50
C LEU A 28 3.62 1.84 12.35
N TYR A 29 4.83 2.09 11.86
CA TYR A 29 6.07 1.75 12.57
C TYR A 29 6.18 2.51 13.90
N ASN A 30 5.87 3.82 13.89
CA ASN A 30 5.80 4.65 15.09
C ASN A 30 4.79 4.11 16.10
N ALA A 31 3.60 3.68 15.67
CA ALA A 31 2.58 3.10 16.55
C ALA A 31 2.99 1.76 17.17
N LEU A 32 3.84 0.99 16.47
CA LEU A 32 4.43 -0.24 16.97
C LEU A 32 5.66 -0.01 17.85
N GLY A 33 6.12 1.24 17.98
CA GLY A 33 7.35 1.58 18.70
C GLY A 33 8.62 1.08 18.00
N ALA A 34 8.57 0.90 16.68
CA ALA A 34 9.68 0.43 15.88
C ALA A 34 10.22 1.55 14.98
N ASP A 35 11.55 1.62 14.83
CA ASP A 35 12.17 2.52 13.86
C ASP A 35 12.09 1.90 12.47
N ILE A 36 11.50 2.66 11.53
CA ILE A 36 11.41 2.24 10.13
C ILE A 36 12.79 2.10 9.47
N ALA A 37 13.82 2.79 9.97
CA ALA A 37 15.19 2.67 9.48
C ALA A 37 15.84 1.31 9.79
N GLU A 38 15.33 0.61 10.82
CA GLU A 38 15.78 -0.73 11.19
C GLU A 38 15.00 -1.84 10.47
N ALA A 39 13.95 -1.47 9.73
CA ALA A 39 13.10 -2.41 9.01
C ALA A 39 13.76 -2.94 7.73
N ASP A 40 13.25 -4.08 7.24
CA ASP A 40 13.63 -4.60 5.93
C ASP A 40 13.27 -3.60 4.82
N ALA A 41 14.29 -2.97 4.24
CA ALA A 41 14.14 -1.90 3.25
C ALA A 41 13.37 -2.37 2.00
N GLU A 42 13.50 -3.64 1.62
CA GLU A 42 12.76 -4.20 0.49
C GLU A 42 11.25 -4.29 0.80
N ALA A 43 10.87 -4.79 1.98
CA ALA A 43 9.49 -4.84 2.41
C ALA A 43 8.86 -3.46 2.53
N VAL A 44 9.57 -2.50 3.14
CA VAL A 44 9.11 -1.10 3.27
C VAL A 44 8.92 -0.46 1.90
N SER A 45 9.91 -0.57 1.02
CA SER A 45 9.86 -0.02 -0.34
C SER A 45 8.72 -0.63 -1.16
N HIS A 46 8.55 -1.95 -1.09
CA HIS A 46 7.45 -2.64 -1.78
C HIS A 46 6.07 -2.14 -1.30
N MET A 47 5.87 -2.00 0.00
CA MET A 47 4.60 -1.49 0.54
C MET A 47 4.38 -0.01 0.17
N ALA A 48 5.41 0.83 0.26
CA ALA A 48 5.33 2.24 -0.14
C ALA A 48 4.94 2.37 -1.62
N GLY A 49 5.58 1.60 -2.51
CA GLY A 49 5.25 1.61 -3.94
C GLY A 49 3.80 1.20 -4.24
N VAL A 50 3.25 0.23 -3.50
CA VAL A 50 1.83 -0.15 -3.63
C VAL A 50 0.92 1.00 -3.18
N ILE A 51 1.21 1.64 -2.04
CA ILE A 51 0.41 2.76 -1.52
C ILE A 51 0.45 3.94 -2.49
N ASP A 52 1.62 4.28 -3.04
CA ASP A 52 1.78 5.35 -4.02
C ASP A 52 1.01 5.08 -5.31
N GLY A 53 1.07 3.84 -5.81
CA GLY A 53 0.27 3.40 -6.96
C GLY A 53 -1.23 3.54 -6.73
N MET A 54 -1.71 3.17 -5.54
CA MET A 54 -3.12 3.31 -5.15
C MET A 54 -3.54 4.79 -5.04
N ASN A 55 -2.69 5.65 -4.46
CA ASN A 55 -2.93 7.09 -4.38
C ASN A 55 -3.03 7.71 -5.78
N LEU A 56 -2.12 7.36 -6.68
CA LEU A 56 -2.12 7.84 -8.06
C LEU A 56 -3.38 7.39 -8.81
N ALA A 57 -3.75 6.12 -8.70
CA ALA A 57 -4.96 5.59 -9.32
C ALA A 57 -6.21 6.29 -8.77
N ALA A 58 -6.32 6.42 -7.45
CA ALA A 58 -7.45 7.08 -6.81
C ALA A 58 -7.54 8.57 -7.18
N ALA A 59 -6.41 9.26 -7.32
CA ALA A 59 -6.37 10.65 -7.78
C ALA A 59 -6.89 10.78 -9.22
N LYS A 60 -6.41 9.94 -10.15
CA LYS A 60 -6.87 9.93 -11.55
C LYS A 60 -8.37 9.63 -11.66
N ILE A 61 -8.85 8.63 -10.92
CA ILE A 61 -10.27 8.27 -10.88
C ILE A 61 -11.12 9.43 -10.37
N ARG A 62 -10.69 10.13 -9.32
CA ARG A 62 -11.41 11.31 -8.80
C ARG A 62 -11.46 12.47 -9.80
N THR A 63 -10.40 12.68 -10.57
CA THR A 63 -10.30 13.79 -11.52
C THR A 63 -11.07 13.54 -12.83
N HIS A 64 -10.98 12.32 -13.36
CA HIS A 64 -11.47 12.00 -14.72
C HIS A 64 -12.70 11.08 -14.73
N GLY A 65 -13.06 10.50 -13.59
CA GLY A 65 -14.06 9.45 -13.52
C GLY A 65 -13.48 8.06 -13.79
N VAL A 66 -14.17 7.02 -13.31
CA VAL A 66 -13.75 5.61 -13.46
C VAL A 66 -13.71 5.19 -14.93
N ASP A 67 -14.69 5.64 -15.72
CA ASP A 67 -14.83 5.24 -17.12
C ASP A 67 -13.68 5.73 -18.00
N GLU A 68 -13.20 6.96 -17.78
CA GLU A 68 -12.04 7.49 -18.50
C GLU A 68 -10.74 6.84 -18.04
N TRP A 69 -10.61 6.56 -16.74
CA TRP A 69 -9.45 5.85 -16.21
C TRP A 69 -9.33 4.45 -16.82
N ALA A 70 -10.43 3.69 -16.91
CA ALA A 70 -10.46 2.32 -17.42
C ALA A 70 -10.03 2.18 -18.90
N LYS A 71 -10.11 3.25 -19.69
CA LYS A 71 -9.69 3.25 -21.11
C LYS A 71 -8.17 3.30 -21.31
N HIS A 72 -7.41 3.63 -20.27
CA HIS A 72 -5.96 3.89 -20.33
C HIS A 72 -5.12 2.86 -19.57
N ILE A 73 -5.72 1.71 -19.24
CA ILE A 73 -5.09 0.57 -18.57
C ILE A 73 -4.88 -0.56 -19.59
#